data_AF-A0A1H6S0P4-F1
#
_entry.id   AF-A0A1H6S0P4-F1
#
_cell.length_a   1.000
_cell.length_b   1.000
_cell.length_c   1.000
_cell.angle_alpha   90.00
_cell.angle_beta   90.00
_cell.angle_gamma   90.00
#
_symmetry.space_group_name_H-M   'P 1'
#
loop_
_entity.id
_entity.type
_entity.pdbx_description
1 polymer ?
#
loop_
_entity_poly.entity_id
_entity_poly.type
_entity_poly.pdbx_seq_one_letter_code
_entity_poly.pdbx_strand_id
1 'polypeptide(L)'
;MKTPRMSPTRILLVLPLFLITTIPHAQQKRHRVGFVSVPQIVAAVPGGAAYLDLRKKVEADLSARAKTIDQLATKAGRTRTAADRQALTKAQQSLATSQKNYQTRLNTAFKPVASRVDSAVAAVAKSSGFTVVLDRDVAARSKLVVYANAATTDLTPAVVKAIKK
;
A
#
# COMPACT_ATOMS: atom_id res chain seq x y z
N MET A 1 81.99 -42.09 1.83
CA MET A 1 81.80 -43.20 2.80
C MET A 1 80.95 -42.69 3.96
N LYS A 2 79.88 -43.45 4.29
CA LYS A 2 79.14 -43.55 5.57
C LYS A 2 78.51 -42.29 6.23
N THR A 3 77.18 -42.27 6.23
CA THR A 3 76.29 -41.77 7.31
C THR A 3 76.45 -42.65 8.59
N PRO A 4 75.77 -42.46 9.76
CA PRO A 4 74.74 -41.48 10.18
C PRO A 4 74.88 -40.95 11.65
N ARG A 5 73.94 -40.10 12.12
CA ARG A 5 73.29 -40.26 13.44
C ARG A 5 71.98 -39.44 13.55
N MET A 6 70.98 -40.08 14.14
CA MET A 6 69.56 -39.73 14.20
C MET A 6 69.16 -38.91 15.44
N SER A 7 68.04 -38.17 15.29
CA SER A 7 66.98 -37.81 16.27
C SER A 7 67.30 -36.78 17.38
N PRO A 8 66.32 -35.97 17.89
CA PRO A 8 64.88 -36.28 18.00
C PRO A 8 63.87 -35.20 17.54
N THR A 9 62.70 -35.75 17.18
CA THR A 9 61.35 -35.21 17.16
C THR A 9 61.10 -33.97 18.04
N ARG A 10 60.64 -32.86 17.44
CA ARG A 10 59.90 -31.80 18.12
C ARG A 10 58.51 -31.66 17.49
N ILE A 11 57.53 -31.97 18.32
CA ILE A 11 56.09 -31.82 18.13
C ILE A 11 55.70 -30.33 18.30
N LEU A 12 54.52 -29.97 17.78
CA LEU A 12 53.71 -28.74 18.01
C LEU A 12 54.11 -27.52 17.13
N LEU A 13 53.24 -26.87 16.37
CA LEU A 13 51.86 -26.46 16.67
C LEU A 13 51.08 -26.29 15.34
N VAL A 14 50.03 -27.07 15.12
CA VAL A 14 49.00 -26.78 14.11
C VAL A 14 47.97 -25.89 14.79
N LEU A 15 47.93 -24.60 14.43
CA LEU A 15 46.85 -23.71 14.83
C LEU A 15 45.56 -24.16 14.11
N PRO A 16 44.44 -24.45 14.80
CA PRO A 16 43.17 -24.51 14.12
C PRO A 16 42.80 -23.08 13.77
N LEU A 17 42.85 -22.75 12.48
CA LEU A 17 42.19 -21.55 11.96
C LEU A 17 40.70 -21.74 12.27
N PHE A 18 40.23 -21.12 13.35
CA PHE A 18 38.80 -20.97 13.60
C PHE A 18 38.22 -20.22 12.40
N LEU A 19 37.57 -20.95 11.50
CA LEU A 19 36.62 -20.36 10.57
C LEU A 19 35.60 -19.63 11.45
N ILE A 20 35.72 -18.31 11.52
CA ILE A 20 34.63 -17.44 11.94
C ILE A 20 33.55 -17.69 10.88
N THR A 21 32.66 -18.63 11.17
CA THR A 21 31.41 -18.77 10.46
C THR A 21 30.72 -17.44 10.67
N THR A 22 30.85 -16.55 9.69
CA THR A 22 29.93 -15.43 9.58
C THR A 22 28.57 -16.09 9.48
N ILE A 23 27.87 -16.17 10.61
CA ILE A 23 26.47 -16.53 10.65
C ILE A 23 25.86 -15.61 9.59
N PRO A 24 25.30 -16.14 8.49
CA PRO A 24 24.65 -15.28 7.52
C PRO A 24 23.53 -14.64 8.32
N HIS A 25 23.73 -13.37 8.71
CA HIS A 25 22.73 -12.61 9.42
C HIS A 25 21.54 -12.68 8.51
N ALA A 26 20.51 -13.36 9.00
CA ALA A 26 19.29 -13.68 8.30
C ALA A 26 19.03 -12.64 7.22
N GLN A 27 19.08 -13.07 5.95
CA GLN A 27 18.58 -12.31 4.83
C GLN A 27 17.07 -12.20 5.07
N GLN A 28 16.68 -11.33 6.01
CA GLN A 28 15.31 -11.01 6.31
C GLN A 28 14.78 -10.49 4.99
N LYS A 29 13.89 -11.27 4.36
CA LYS A 29 13.18 -10.84 3.17
C LYS A 29 12.58 -9.49 3.53
N ARG A 30 13.12 -8.41 2.95
CA ARG A 30 12.67 -7.05 3.28
C ARG A 30 11.21 -6.97 2.87
N HIS A 31 10.31 -6.99 3.84
CA HIS A 31 8.88 -6.83 3.62
C HIS A 31 8.61 -5.35 3.31
N ARG A 32 8.63 -5.00 2.03
CA ARG A 32 8.44 -3.62 1.58
C ARG A 32 6.97 -3.36 1.27
N VAL A 33 6.50 -2.20 1.69
CA VAL A 33 5.17 -1.67 1.37
C VAL A 33 5.30 -0.65 0.24
N GLY A 34 4.54 -0.85 -0.83
CA GLY A 34 4.49 0.01 -1.99
C GLY A 34 3.13 0.69 -2.10
N PHE A 35 3.06 1.71 -2.96
CA PHE A 35 1.85 2.46 -3.23
C PHE A 35 1.58 2.51 -4.72
N VAL A 36 0.30 2.48 -5.08
CA VAL A 36 -0.15 2.73 -6.44
C VAL A 36 -1.29 3.73 -6.45
N SER A 37 -1.40 4.51 -7.52
CA SER A 37 -2.62 5.23 -7.86
C SER A 37 -3.48 4.37 -8.79
N VAL A 38 -4.49 3.70 -8.22
CA VAL A 38 -5.45 2.91 -8.99
C VAL A 38 -6.15 3.75 -10.08
N PRO A 39 -6.56 5.01 -9.85
CA PRO A 39 -7.15 5.84 -10.91
C PRO A 39 -6.21 6.05 -12.10
N GLN A 40 -4.92 6.30 -11.86
CA GLN A 40 -3.93 6.48 -12.93
C GLN A 40 -3.71 5.17 -13.70
N ILE A 41 -3.69 4.03 -13.01
CA ILE A 41 -3.57 2.72 -13.65
C ILE A 41 -4.82 2.40 -14.48
N VAL A 42 -6.02 2.59 -13.93
CA VAL A 42 -7.29 2.33 -14.63
C VAL A 42 -7.46 3.23 -15.85
N ALA A 43 -6.98 4.47 -15.80
CA ALA A 43 -6.96 5.36 -16.96
C ALA A 43 -6.14 4.83 -18.14
N ALA A 44 -5.18 3.93 -17.88
CA ALA A 44 -4.37 3.28 -18.91
C ALA A 44 -5.01 2.00 -19.48
N VAL A 45 -6.19 1.58 -19.00
CA VAL A 45 -6.84 0.31 -19.39
C VAL A 45 -8.13 0.56 -20.18
N PRO A 46 -8.34 -0.15 -21.31
CA PRO A 46 -9.63 -0.13 -22.01
C PRO A 46 -10.78 -0.56 -21.09
N GLY A 47 -11.88 0.20 -21.09
CA GLY A 47 -13.03 -0.03 -20.23
C GLY A 47 -12.94 0.61 -18.83
N GLY A 48 -11.86 1.32 -18.51
CA GLY A 48 -11.68 2.00 -17.22
C GLY A 48 -12.51 3.27 -17.02
N ALA A 49 -13.00 3.91 -18.09
CA ALA A 49 -13.66 5.22 -18.04
C ALA A 49 -14.90 5.24 -17.14
N ALA A 50 -15.76 4.23 -17.23
CA ALA A 50 -16.99 4.16 -16.42
C ALA A 50 -16.70 4.13 -14.91
N TYR A 51 -15.64 3.42 -14.49
CA TYR A 51 -15.17 3.42 -13.10
C TYR A 51 -14.67 4.81 -12.68
N LEU A 52 -13.87 5.47 -13.53
CA LEU A 52 -13.29 6.79 -13.22
C LEU A 52 -14.38 7.86 -13.08
N ASP A 53 -15.37 7.85 -13.97
CA ASP A 53 -16.50 8.77 -13.93
C ASP A 53 -17.35 8.56 -12.67
N LEU A 54 -17.66 7.30 -12.35
CA LEU A 54 -18.38 6.98 -11.12
C LEU A 54 -17.58 7.44 -9.90
N ARG A 55 -16.27 7.17 -9.87
CA ARG A 55 -15.39 7.58 -8.77
C ARG A 55 -15.38 9.10 -8.60
N LYS A 56 -15.30 9.88 -9.67
CA LYS A 56 -15.35 11.34 -9.62
C LYS A 56 -16.67 11.84 -9.04
N LYS A 57 -17.80 11.25 -9.45
CA LYS A 57 -19.14 11.59 -8.90
C LYS A 57 -19.26 11.24 -7.42
N VAL A 58 -18.78 10.05 -7.03
CA VAL A 58 -18.75 9.63 -5.62
C VAL A 58 -17.92 10.59 -4.78
N GLU A 59 -16.76 11.02 -5.28
CA GLU A 59 -15.91 11.96 -4.56
C GLU A 59 -16.60 13.29 -4.31
N ALA A 60 -17.22 13.85 -5.34
CA ALA A 60 -17.94 15.12 -5.23
C ALA A 60 -19.08 15.03 -4.20
N ASP A 61 -19.87 13.96 -4.23
CA ASP A 61 -20.99 13.77 -3.30
C ASP A 61 -20.51 13.55 -1.86
N LEU A 62 -19.51 12.69 -1.64
CA LEU A 62 -18.98 12.45 -0.30
C LEU A 62 -18.31 13.70 0.29
N SER A 63 -17.62 14.50 -0.54
CA SER A 63 -17.05 15.78 -0.12
C SER A 63 -18.13 16.78 0.28
N ALA A 64 -19.21 16.88 -0.50
CA ALA A 64 -20.34 17.75 -0.18
C ALA A 64 -21.00 17.35 1.15
N ARG A 65 -21.24 16.05 1.36
CA ARG A 65 -21.80 15.53 2.62
C ARG A 65 -20.90 15.78 3.83
N ALA A 66 -19.58 15.61 3.67
CA ALA A 66 -18.63 15.92 4.73
C ALA A 66 -18.68 17.39 5.14
N LYS A 67 -18.77 18.31 4.16
CA LYS A 67 -18.97 19.75 4.43
C LYS A 67 -20.29 20.03 5.14
N THR A 68 -21.39 19.39 4.75
CA THR A 68 -22.67 19.52 5.46
C THR A 68 -22.56 19.07 6.92
N ILE A 69 -21.87 17.97 7.18
CA ILE A 69 -21.65 17.48 8.54
C ILE A 69 -20.83 18.47 9.36
N ASP A 70 -19.78 19.05 8.80
CA ASP A 70 -18.96 20.08 9.47
C ASP A 70 -19.77 21.33 9.85
N GLN A 71 -20.62 21.80 8.92
CA GLN A 71 -21.55 22.90 9.17
C GLN A 71 -22.57 22.55 10.26
N LEU A 72 -23.14 21.34 10.24
CA LEU A 72 -24.08 20.88 11.25
C LEU A 72 -23.40 20.69 12.62
N ALA A 73 -22.16 20.22 12.65
CA ALA A 73 -21.37 20.08 13.88
C ALA A 73 -21.10 21.45 14.51
N THR A 74 -20.69 22.42 13.70
CA THR A 74 -20.52 23.82 14.12
C THR A 74 -21.82 24.40 14.66
N LYS A 75 -22.94 24.20 13.94
CA LYS A 75 -24.26 24.69 14.36
C LYS A 75 -24.70 24.05 15.67
N ALA A 76 -24.62 22.73 15.79
CA ALA A 76 -25.00 21.99 16.99
C ALA A 76 -24.15 22.37 18.20
N GLY A 77 -22.85 22.64 18.01
CA GLY A 77 -21.96 23.15 19.05
C GLY A 77 -22.34 24.54 19.55
N ARG A 78 -22.80 25.41 18.63
CA ARG A 78 -23.21 26.79 18.92
C ARG A 78 -24.60 26.87 19.58
N THR A 79 -25.60 26.20 19.03
CA THR A 79 -27.00 26.31 19.47
C THR A 79 -27.34 25.37 20.63
N ARG A 80 -26.63 24.23 20.72
CA ARG A 80 -26.81 23.18 21.73
C ARG A 80 -28.22 22.57 21.80
N THR A 81 -29.06 22.78 20.78
CA THR A 81 -30.43 22.27 20.74
C THR A 81 -30.49 20.77 20.43
N ALA A 82 -31.53 20.09 20.88
CA ALA A 82 -31.77 18.68 20.56
C ALA A 82 -31.97 18.46 19.05
N ALA A 83 -32.69 19.38 18.38
CA ALA A 83 -32.96 19.32 16.95
C ALA A 83 -31.67 19.36 16.11
N ASP A 84 -30.73 20.26 16.43
CA ASP A 84 -29.48 20.38 15.67
C ASP A 84 -28.56 19.16 15.91
N ARG A 85 -28.53 18.60 17.13
CA ARG A 85 -27.82 17.33 17.39
C ARG A 85 -28.42 16.18 16.61
N GLN A 86 -29.74 16.07 16.55
CA GLN A 86 -30.42 15.04 15.78
C GLN A 86 -30.14 15.17 14.28
N ALA A 87 -30.11 16.40 13.75
CA ALA A 87 -29.75 16.66 12.36
C ALA A 87 -28.32 16.20 12.05
N LEU A 88 -27.36 16.50 12.93
CA LEU A 88 -25.98 16.03 12.81
C LEU A 88 -25.89 14.50 12.81
N THR A 89 -26.51 13.83 13.78
CA THR A 89 -26.50 12.36 13.86
C THR A 89 -27.10 11.73 12.61
N LYS A 90 -28.22 12.25 12.11
CA LYS A 90 -28.86 11.77 10.87
C LYS A 90 -27.93 11.97 9.65
N ALA A 91 -27.23 13.09 9.56
CA ALA A 91 -26.28 13.34 8.48
C ALA A 91 -25.08 12.38 8.53
N GLN A 92 -24.53 12.12 9.72
CA GLN A 92 -23.45 11.14 9.91
C GLN A 92 -23.87 9.72 9.52
N GLN A 93 -25.06 9.28 9.95
CA GLN A 93 -25.62 7.99 9.55
C GLN A 93 -25.82 7.90 8.03
N SER A 94 -26.39 8.94 7.42
CA SER A 94 -26.58 9.00 5.97
C SER A 94 -25.27 8.93 5.20
N LEU A 95 -24.21 9.60 5.69
CA LEU A 95 -22.87 9.50 5.12
C LEU A 95 -22.34 8.06 5.17
N ALA A 96 -22.42 7.39 6.31
CA ALA A 96 -21.96 6.00 6.47
C ALA A 96 -22.69 5.04 5.52
N THR A 97 -24.02 5.16 5.41
CA THR A 97 -24.82 4.39 4.44
C THR A 97 -24.39 4.67 3.00
N SER A 98 -24.18 5.95 2.66
CA SER A 98 -23.77 6.35 1.31
C SER A 98 -22.40 5.80 0.96
N GLN A 99 -21.43 5.84 1.88
CA GLN A 99 -20.10 5.25 1.72
C GLN A 99 -20.18 3.77 1.39
N LYS A 100 -20.99 2.99 2.15
CA LYS A 100 -21.18 1.55 1.90
C LYS A 100 -21.79 1.30 0.51
N ASN A 101 -22.82 2.05 0.14
CA ASN A 101 -23.48 1.91 -1.16
C ASN A 101 -22.54 2.26 -2.33
N TYR A 102 -21.76 3.32 -2.19
CA TYR A 102 -20.77 3.70 -3.20
C TYR A 102 -19.64 2.69 -3.31
N GLN A 103 -19.18 2.11 -2.20
CA GLN A 103 -18.18 1.04 -2.26
C GLN A 103 -18.66 -0.13 -3.12
N THR A 104 -19.92 -0.58 -2.94
CA THR A 104 -20.51 -1.64 -3.77
C THR A 104 -20.56 -1.25 -5.25
N ARG A 105 -21.01 -0.03 -5.55
CA ARG A 105 -21.11 0.45 -6.94
C ARG A 105 -19.74 0.58 -7.61
N LEU A 106 -18.75 1.11 -6.89
CA LEU A 106 -17.38 1.23 -7.37
C LEU A 106 -16.75 -0.15 -7.61
N ASN A 107 -16.96 -1.11 -6.71
CA ASN A 107 -16.49 -2.48 -6.90
C ASN A 107 -17.11 -3.10 -8.17
N THR A 108 -18.42 -2.95 -8.37
CA THR A 108 -19.09 -3.43 -9.59
C THR A 108 -18.54 -2.76 -10.85
N ALA A 109 -18.32 -1.45 -10.83
CA ALA A 109 -17.75 -0.73 -11.97
C ALA A 109 -16.28 -1.07 -12.23
N PHE A 110 -15.53 -1.47 -11.19
CA PHE A 110 -14.14 -1.87 -11.30
C PHE A 110 -13.95 -3.32 -11.80
N LYS A 111 -14.91 -4.22 -11.56
CA LYS A 111 -14.85 -5.63 -11.96
C LYS A 111 -14.31 -5.88 -13.38
N PRO A 112 -14.74 -5.16 -14.43
CA PRO A 112 -14.27 -5.42 -15.80
C PRO A 112 -12.77 -5.21 -15.99
N VAL A 113 -12.14 -4.34 -15.18
CA VAL A 113 -10.71 -4.02 -15.28
C VAL A 113 -9.87 -4.66 -14.17
N ALA A 114 -10.52 -5.20 -13.12
CA ALA A 114 -9.87 -5.69 -11.90
C ALA A 114 -8.75 -6.69 -12.17
N SER A 115 -9.04 -7.78 -12.88
CA SER A 115 -8.04 -8.84 -13.12
C SER A 115 -6.78 -8.33 -13.82
N ARG A 116 -6.93 -7.43 -14.81
CA ARG A 116 -5.79 -6.85 -15.53
C ARG A 116 -4.97 -5.92 -14.64
N VAL A 117 -5.64 -5.06 -13.87
CA VAL A 117 -4.99 -4.15 -12.92
C VAL A 117 -4.26 -4.93 -11.83
N ASP A 118 -4.94 -5.89 -11.19
CA ASP A 118 -4.40 -6.69 -10.09
C ASP A 118 -3.18 -7.51 -10.55
N SER A 119 -3.26 -8.11 -11.74
CA SER A 119 -2.15 -8.89 -12.31
C SER A 119 -0.93 -8.01 -12.59
N ALA A 120 -1.13 -6.82 -13.16
CA ALA A 120 -0.05 -5.88 -13.45
C ALA A 120 0.60 -5.34 -12.15
N VAL A 121 -0.21 -4.97 -11.16
CA VAL A 121 0.27 -4.53 -9.84
C VAL A 121 1.05 -5.66 -9.16
N ALA A 122 0.51 -6.89 -9.14
CA ALA A 122 1.16 -8.02 -8.51
C ALA A 122 2.49 -8.38 -9.18
N ALA A 123 2.56 -8.38 -10.52
CA ALA A 123 3.79 -8.66 -11.26
C ALA A 123 4.89 -7.64 -10.93
N VAL A 124 4.55 -6.34 -10.98
CA VAL A 124 5.49 -5.26 -10.67
C VAL A 124 5.92 -5.27 -9.20
N ALA A 125 5.00 -5.51 -8.28
CA ALA A 125 5.30 -5.61 -6.86
C ALA A 125 6.28 -6.75 -6.57
N LYS A 126 6.01 -7.95 -7.10
CA LYS A 126 6.87 -9.14 -6.94
C LYS A 126 8.27 -8.91 -7.51
N SER A 127 8.38 -8.39 -8.73
CA SER A 127 9.69 -8.13 -9.36
C SER A 127 10.49 -7.02 -8.67
N SER A 128 9.80 -6.07 -8.03
CA SER A 128 10.41 -4.94 -7.32
C SER A 128 10.64 -5.21 -5.82
N GLY A 129 10.34 -6.42 -5.34
CA GLY A 129 10.55 -6.84 -3.95
C GLY A 129 9.57 -6.25 -2.94
N PHE A 130 8.38 -5.84 -3.38
CA PHE A 130 7.29 -5.41 -2.50
C PHE A 130 6.36 -6.57 -2.16
N THR A 131 5.98 -6.64 -0.89
CA THR A 131 5.10 -7.69 -0.36
C THR A 131 3.70 -7.19 -0.06
N VAL A 132 3.53 -5.88 0.08
CA VAL A 132 2.24 -5.22 0.26
C VAL A 132 2.17 -4.02 -0.69
N VAL A 133 1.03 -3.83 -1.33
CA VAL A 133 0.76 -2.63 -2.12
C VAL A 133 -0.55 -2.01 -1.66
N LEU A 134 -0.52 -0.71 -1.40
CA LEU A 134 -1.67 0.06 -0.96
C LEU A 134 -2.12 1.02 -2.07
N ASP A 135 -3.44 1.19 -2.20
CA ASP A 135 -3.98 2.33 -2.96
C ASP A 135 -3.67 3.62 -2.17
N ARG A 136 -2.97 4.55 -2.83
CA ARG A 136 -2.56 5.83 -2.24
C ARG A 136 -3.75 6.67 -1.75
N ASP A 137 -4.81 6.75 -2.53
CA ASP A 137 -5.96 7.60 -2.22
C ASP A 137 -6.76 7.01 -1.07
N VAL A 138 -6.91 5.68 -1.03
CA VAL A 138 -7.55 4.98 0.10
C VAL A 138 -6.72 5.16 1.37
N ALA A 139 -5.41 4.94 1.31
CA ALA A 139 -4.50 5.09 2.44
C ALA A 139 -4.48 6.52 3.01
N ALA A 140 -4.53 7.54 2.14
CA ALA A 140 -4.56 8.94 2.55
C ALA A 140 -5.87 9.32 3.24
N ARG A 141 -7.01 8.81 2.76
CA ARG A 141 -8.34 9.09 3.32
C ARG A 141 -8.59 8.37 4.64
N SER A 142 -8.14 7.12 4.74
CA SER A 142 -8.25 6.33 5.97
C SER A 142 -7.27 6.77 7.05
N LYS A 143 -6.35 7.69 6.74
CA LYS A 143 -5.24 8.09 7.63
C LYS A 143 -4.38 6.91 8.07
N LEU A 144 -4.39 5.82 7.30
CA LEU A 144 -3.59 4.63 7.57
C LEU A 144 -2.09 4.89 7.37
N VAL A 145 -1.75 5.88 6.53
CA VAL A 145 -0.37 6.26 6.23
C VAL A 145 -0.18 7.74 6.53
N VAL A 146 0.71 8.04 7.46
CA VAL A 146 1.12 9.40 7.81
C VAL A 146 2.19 9.91 6.83
N TYR A 147 3.12 9.02 6.45
CA TYR A 147 4.22 9.34 5.55
C TYR A 147 4.63 8.10 4.75
N ALA A 148 4.95 8.31 3.47
CA ALA A 148 5.62 7.34 2.61
C ALA A 148 6.58 8.08 1.67
N ASN A 149 7.81 7.58 1.54
CA ASN A 149 8.76 8.14 0.59
C ASN A 149 8.39 7.74 -0.84
N ALA A 150 7.60 8.58 -1.51
CA ALA A 150 7.11 8.35 -2.86
C ALA A 150 8.22 8.01 -3.88
N ALA A 151 9.43 8.56 -3.72
CA ALA A 151 10.55 8.29 -4.64
C ALA A 151 10.98 6.82 -4.65
N THR A 152 10.71 6.08 -3.56
CA THR A 152 11.14 4.68 -3.40
C THR A 152 10.00 3.70 -3.21
N THR A 153 8.77 4.18 -3.01
CA THR A 153 7.59 3.34 -2.74
C THR A 153 6.49 3.47 -3.78
N ASP A 154 6.56 4.42 -4.72
CA ASP A 154 5.57 4.54 -5.80
C ASP A 154 5.81 3.53 -6.93
N LEU A 155 4.88 2.61 -7.11
CA LEU A 155 4.90 1.62 -8.18
C LEU A 155 4.08 2.05 -9.41
N THR A 156 3.33 3.14 -9.33
CA THR A 156 2.38 3.55 -10.38
C THR A 156 3.02 3.66 -11.76
N PRO A 157 4.17 4.35 -11.95
CA PRO A 157 4.77 4.47 -13.28
C PRO A 157 5.15 3.11 -13.88
N ALA A 158 5.68 2.20 -13.06
CA ALA A 158 6.06 0.87 -13.48
C ALA A 158 4.83 0.01 -13.85
N VAL A 159 3.74 0.12 -13.09
CA VAL A 159 2.47 -0.59 -13.40
C VAL A 159 1.83 -0.03 -14.67
N VAL A 160 1.77 1.28 -14.83
CA VAL A 160 1.23 1.91 -16.06
C VAL A 160 2.05 1.50 -17.29
N LYS A 161 3.38 1.36 -17.15
CA LYS A 161 4.22 0.84 -18.23
C LYS A 161 3.96 -0.64 -18.50
N ALA A 162 3.72 -1.44 -17.47
CA ALA A 162 3.47 -2.87 -17.60
C ALA A 162 2.11 -3.18 -18.21
N ILE A 163 1.06 -2.41 -17.88
CA ILE A 163 -0.32 -2.68 -18.31
C ILE A 163 -0.63 -2.26 -19.75
N LYS A 164 0.24 -1.43 -20.33
CA LYS A 164 0.17 -0.98 -21.73
C LYS A 164 0.87 -1.94 -22.71
N LYS A 165 1.63 -2.90 -22.19
CA LYS A 165 2.25 -3.95 -22.99
C LYS A 165 1.23 -5.05 -23.26
#